data_AF-A0AAV2ENP5-F1
#
_entry.id   AF-A0AAV2ENP5-F1
#
_cell.length_a   1.000
_cell.length_b   1.000
_cell.length_c   1.000
_cell.angle_alpha   90.00
_cell.angle_beta   90.00
_cell.angle_gamma   90.00
#
_symmetry.space_group_name_H-M   'P 1'
#
loop_
_entity.id
_entity.type
_entity.pdbx_description
1 polymer ?
#
loop_
_entity_poly.entity_id
_entity_poly.type
_entity_poly.pdbx_seq_one_letter_code
_entity_poly.pdbx_strand_id
1 'polypeptide(L)'
;MRELEKGEIDEIVLVGGSTMILKLREMLKEMFNGKEPNKGVNPDEAVAYGAAILGAKLSGLATRYDDIALFDVTPLSLGGLHFR
;
A
#
# COMPACT_ATOMS: atom_id res chain seq x y z
N MET A 1 16.07 -4.56 10.57
CA MET A 1 15.33 -4.47 9.29
C MET A 1 16.36 -4.29 8.20
N ARG A 2 16.30 -5.06 7.11
CA ARG A 2 17.19 -4.86 5.96
C ARG A 2 16.53 -3.83 5.04
N GLU A 3 17.33 -2.92 4.50
CA GLU A 3 16.86 -2.02 3.43
C GLU A 3 16.58 -2.84 2.16
N LEU A 4 15.53 -2.49 1.44
CA LEU A 4 15.20 -3.10 0.15
C LEU A 4 15.89 -2.34 -0.97
N GLU A 5 16.53 -3.06 -1.85
CA GLU A 5 17.05 -2.49 -3.10
C GLU A 5 15.93 -2.37 -4.13
N LYS A 6 16.07 -1.40 -5.05
CA LYS A 6 15.06 -1.14 -6.10
C LYS A 6 14.71 -2.37 -6.94
N GLY A 7 15.68 -3.26 -7.16
CA GLY A 7 15.49 -4.49 -7.94
C GLY A 7 14.66 -5.56 -7.24
N GLU A 8 14.48 -5.45 -5.92
CA GLU A 8 13.71 -6.40 -5.10
C GLU A 8 12.21 -6.08 -5.07
N ILE A 9 11.78 -4.96 -5.66
CA ILE A 9 10.36 -4.59 -5.75
C ILE A 9 9.73 -5.34 -6.91
N ASP A 10 8.79 -6.24 -6.67
CA ASP A 10 8.14 -7.05 -7.72
C ASP A 10 7.11 -6.26 -8.53
N GLU A 11 6.24 -5.51 -7.87
CA GLU A 11 5.16 -4.73 -8.50
C GLU A 11 5.11 -3.30 -7.99
N ILE A 12 4.61 -2.40 -8.85
CA ILE A 12 4.37 -0.99 -8.52
C ILE A 12 2.87 -0.72 -8.67
N VAL A 13 2.17 -0.49 -7.57
CA VAL A 13 0.73 -0.16 -7.60
C VAL A 13 0.56 1.34 -7.33
N LEU A 14 -0.12 2.05 -8.23
CA LEU A 14 -0.37 3.48 -8.10
C LEU A 14 -1.78 3.73 -7.55
N VAL A 15 -1.86 4.56 -6.50
CA VAL A 15 -3.12 4.89 -5.83
C VAL A 15 -3.21 6.41 -5.63
N GLY A 16 -4.42 6.97 -5.81
CA GLY A 16 -4.72 8.39 -5.72
C GLY A 16 -4.62 9.12 -7.06
N GLY A 17 -5.55 10.03 -7.33
CA GLY A 17 -5.69 10.71 -8.63
C GLY A 17 -4.44 11.45 -9.12
N SER A 18 -3.61 12.01 -8.24
CA SER A 18 -2.35 12.67 -8.62
C SER A 18 -1.35 11.72 -9.29
N THR A 19 -1.47 10.40 -9.08
CA THR A 19 -0.63 9.41 -9.75
C THR A 19 -0.95 9.23 -11.24
N MET A 20 -2.00 9.88 -11.74
CA MET A 20 -2.37 9.93 -13.17
C MET A 20 -1.51 10.92 -13.97
N ILE A 21 -0.72 11.78 -13.31
CA ILE A 21 0.18 12.71 -13.96
C ILE A 21 1.25 11.93 -14.75
N LEU A 22 1.32 12.16 -16.06
CA LEU A 22 2.23 11.44 -16.97
C LEU A 22 3.69 11.56 -16.53
N LYS A 23 4.14 12.76 -16.16
CA LYS A 23 5.52 12.98 -15.76
C LYS A 23 5.92 12.19 -14.51
N LEU A 24 5.00 12.04 -13.56
CA LEU A 24 5.23 11.25 -12.35
C LEU A 24 5.44 9.77 -12.69
N ARG A 25 4.64 9.23 -13.63
CA ARG A 25 4.77 7.84 -14.07
C ARG A 25 6.09 7.57 -14.79
N GLU A 26 6.53 8.50 -15.64
CA GLU A 26 7.85 8.43 -16.28
C GLU A 26 8.98 8.40 -15.24
N MET A 27 8.93 9.32 -14.27
CA MET A 27 9.93 9.40 -13.19
C MET A 27 9.97 8.11 -12.35
N LEU A 28 8.81 7.53 -12.02
CA LEU A 28 8.75 6.25 -11.30
C LEU A 28 9.34 5.10 -12.11
N LYS A 29 9.03 5.05 -13.41
CA LYS A 29 9.59 4.04 -14.32
C LYS A 29 11.11 4.15 -14.39
N GLU A 30 11.66 5.36 -14.53
CA GLU A 30 13.11 5.61 -14.46
C GLU A 30 13.70 5.21 -13.11
N MET A 31 13.00 5.50 -12.02
CA MET A 31 13.46 5.20 -10.66
C MET A 31 13.56 3.69 -10.38
N PHE A 32 12.65 2.89 -10.93
CA PHE A 32 12.56 1.43 -10.74
C PHE A 32 13.02 0.64 -11.97
N ASN A 33 14.12 1.06 -12.60
CA ASN A 33 14.82 0.33 -13.66
C ASN A 33 13.94 -0.04 -14.87
N GLY A 34 13.02 0.84 -15.24
CA GLY A 34 12.11 0.63 -16.38
C GLY A 34 10.85 -0.16 -16.06
N LYS A 35 10.63 -0.57 -14.80
CA LYS A 35 9.44 -1.32 -14.40
C LYS A 35 8.15 -0.52 -14.60
N GLU A 36 7.18 -1.13 -15.26
CA GLU A 36 5.87 -0.53 -15.53
C GLU A 36 4.95 -0.66 -14.31
N PRO A 37 4.22 0.40 -13.93
CA PRO A 37 3.20 0.30 -12.90
C PRO A 37 2.04 -0.62 -13.31
N ASN A 38 1.54 -1.37 -12.33
CA ASN A 38 0.36 -2.23 -12.45
C ASN A 38 -0.90 -1.38 -12.72
N LYS A 39 -1.70 -1.80 -13.70
CA LYS A 39 -2.95 -1.14 -14.14
C LYS A 39 -4.22 -1.90 -13.77
N GLY A 40 -4.11 -2.97 -13.00
CA GLY A 40 -5.21 -3.83 -12.56
C GLY A 40 -6.01 -3.27 -11.39
N VAL A 41 -5.63 -2.11 -10.87
CA VAL A 41 -6.28 -1.45 -9.73
C VAL A 41 -6.73 -0.05 -10.15
N ASN A 42 -7.98 0.30 -9.86
CA ASN A 42 -8.47 1.66 -10.06
C ASN A 42 -7.87 2.59 -8.96
N PRO A 43 -7.08 3.62 -9.31
CA PRO A 43 -6.36 4.44 -8.34
C PRO A 43 -7.29 5.24 -7.41
N ASP A 44 -8.52 5.56 -7.84
CA ASP A 44 -9.46 6.36 -7.05
C ASP A 44 -10.27 5.51 -6.07
N GLU A 45 -10.46 4.23 -6.36
CA GLU A 45 -11.33 3.32 -5.59
C GLU A 45 -10.57 2.32 -4.72
N ALA A 46 -9.28 2.09 -5.00
CA ALA A 46 -8.46 1.06 -4.35
C ALA A 46 -8.52 1.11 -2.81
N VAL A 47 -8.43 2.32 -2.25
CA VAL A 47 -8.42 2.54 -0.81
C VAL A 47 -9.78 2.17 -0.20
N ALA A 48 -10.87 2.64 -0.80
CA ALA A 48 -12.22 2.35 -0.31
C ALA A 48 -12.53 0.85 -0.41
N TYR A 49 -12.09 0.20 -1.49
CA TYR A 49 -12.25 -1.23 -1.69
C TYR A 49 -11.53 -2.05 -0.61
N GLY A 50 -10.25 -1.74 -0.32
CA GLY A 50 -9.50 -2.39 0.74
C GLY A 50 -10.10 -2.17 2.13
N ALA A 51 -10.58 -0.95 2.42
CA ALA A 51 -11.26 -0.63 3.68
C ALA A 51 -12.56 -1.43 3.84
N ALA A 52 -13.35 -1.60 2.77
CA ALA A 52 -14.58 -2.38 2.80
C ALA A 52 -14.30 -3.87 3.08
N ILE A 53 -13.24 -4.44 2.50
CA ILE A 53 -12.82 -5.83 2.79
C ILE A 53 -12.46 -5.98 4.27
N LEU A 54 -11.64 -5.06 4.81
CA LEU A 54 -11.26 -5.13 6.22
C LEU A 54 -12.47 -4.95 7.15
N GLY A 55 -13.39 -4.03 6.83
CA GLY A 55 -14.64 -3.86 7.58
C GLY A 55 -15.56 -5.09 7.53
N ALA A 56 -15.66 -5.74 6.37
CA ALA A 56 -16.42 -6.99 6.22
C ALA A 56 -15.82 -8.13 7.06
N LYS A 57 -14.48 -8.20 7.14
CA LYS A 57 -13.79 -9.15 8.02
C LYS A 57 -14.07 -8.87 9.50
N LEU A 58 -13.90 -7.62 9.93
CA LEU A 58 -14.10 -7.22 11.33
C LEU A 58 -15.55 -7.37 11.81
N SER A 59 -16.52 -7.28 10.90
CA SER A 59 -17.94 -7.49 11.21
C SER A 59 -18.36 -8.96 11.22
N GLY A 60 -17.49 -9.89 10.83
CA GLY A 60 -17.81 -11.33 10.75
C GLY A 60 -18.83 -11.67 9.66
N LEU A 61 -19.08 -10.76 8.72
CA LEU A 61 -20.10 -10.93 7.66
C LEU A 61 -19.57 -11.65 6.42
N ALA A 62 -18.25 -11.74 6.25
CA ALA A 62 -17.64 -12.26 5.02
C ALA A 62 -16.71 -13.46 5.26
N THR A 63 -17.17 -14.65 4.91
CA THR A 63 -16.40 -15.91 5.00
C THR A 63 -15.28 -16.03 3.97
N ARG A 64 -15.28 -15.19 2.92
CA ARG A 64 -14.32 -15.26 1.82
C ARG A 64 -12.99 -14.55 2.12
N TYR A 65 -12.89 -13.85 3.24
CA TYR A 65 -11.73 -13.01 3.61
C TYR A 65 -11.18 -13.33 5.01
N ASP A 66 -11.61 -14.43 5.61
CA ASP A 66 -11.24 -14.82 6.98
C ASP A 66 -9.73 -15.04 7.13
N ASP A 67 -9.08 -15.53 6.08
CA ASP A 67 -7.65 -15.85 6.06
C ASP A 67 -6.73 -14.63 5.83
N ILE A 68 -7.28 -13.42 5.62
CA ILE A 68 -6.46 -12.22 5.40
C ILE A 68 -5.85 -11.75 6.71
N ALA A 69 -4.55 -11.93 6.93
CA ALA A 69 -3.84 -11.29 8.03
C ALA A 69 -3.20 -9.97 7.57
N LEU A 70 -3.46 -8.87 8.29
CA LEU A 70 -2.86 -7.56 8.03
C LEU A 70 -1.93 -7.21 9.19
N PHE A 71 -0.65 -7.00 8.88
CA PHE A 71 0.36 -6.54 9.83
C PHE A 71 0.79 -5.14 9.42
N ASP A 72 0.61 -4.17 10.32
CA ASP A 72 0.92 -2.76 10.07
C ASP A 72 2.00 -2.27 11.03
N VAL A 73 2.64 -1.15 10.68
CA VAL A 73 3.76 -0.55 11.43
C VAL A 73 3.39 0.85 11.92
N THR A 74 3.93 1.24 13.08
CA THR A 74 3.84 2.64 13.52
C THR A 74 4.94 3.46 12.82
N PRO A 75 4.60 4.51 12.03
CA PRO A 75 5.59 5.21 11.21
C PRO A 75 6.52 6.13 12.01
N LEU A 76 6.15 6.46 13.25
CA LEU A 76 6.89 7.37 14.12
C LEU A 76 7.29 6.68 15.42
N SER A 77 8.43 7.08 15.96
CA SER A 77 8.89 6.62 17.27
C SER A 77 7.91 7.03 18.37
N LEU A 78 7.53 6.07 19.21
CA LEU A 78 6.69 6.31 20.39
C LEU A 78 7.58 6.45 21.63
N GLY A 79 7.53 7.63 22.26
CA GLY A 79 8.20 7.89 23.54
C GLY A 79 7.17 7.95 24.67
N GLY A 80 7.48 7.29 25.79
CA GLY A 80 6.74 7.46 27.04
C GLY A 80 7.55 8.30 28.02
N LEU A 81 6.94 9.33 28.61
CA LEU A 81 7.51 10.02 29.77
C LEU A 81 7.19 9.20 31.03
N HIS A 82 8.20 8.59 31.62
CA HIS A 82 8.09 7.93 32.92
C HIS A 82 8.39 8.95 34.03
N PHE A 83 7.35 9.48 34.69
CA PHE A 83 7.49 10.26 35.92
C PHE A 83 7.38 9.32 37.11
N ARG A 84 8.43 9.27 37.93
CA ARG A 84 8.38 8.78 39.32
C ARG A 84 8.27 9.97 40.27
#